data_AF-A0A2M9A684-F1
#
_entry.id   AF-A0A2M9A684-F1
#
_cell.length_a   1.000
_cell.length_b   1.000
_cell.length_c   1.000
_cell.angle_alpha   90.00
_cell.angle_beta   90.00
_cell.angle_gamma   90.00
#
_symmetry.space_group_name_H-M   'P 1'
#
loop_
_entity.id
_entity.type
_entity.pdbx_description
1 polymer ?
#
loop_
_entity_poly.entity_id
_entity_poly.type
_entity_poly.pdbx_seq_one_letter_code
_entity_poly.pdbx_strand_id
1 'polypeptide(L)'
;MKLQDAYVAESGIYVGNWTTIGYNMPGSNNFTYAQGQTTAQTVALAGLSAQTGWTATNKAKLNDCAANSVWQITIAEADNGNASKGSPIAYNATTPAAGNNAGDCAALTPNFTKIGQ
;
A
#
# COMPACT_ATOMS: atom_id res chain seq x y z
N MET A 1 8.13 11.86 6.11
CA MET A 1 7.35 12.46 5.01
C MET A 1 7.20 11.39 3.92
N LYS A 2 5.99 11.09 3.44
CA LYS A 2 5.77 10.16 2.31
C LYS A 2 5.79 10.95 1.00
N LEU A 3 6.32 10.39 -0.09
CA LEU A 3 6.39 11.09 -1.40
C LEU A 3 5.02 11.55 -1.90
N GLN A 4 3.99 10.74 -1.65
CA GLN A 4 2.62 11.08 -1.98
C GLN A 4 2.11 12.31 -1.19
N ASP A 5 2.43 12.42 0.10
CA ASP A 5 2.05 13.58 0.92
C ASP A 5 2.74 14.86 0.41
N ALA A 6 4.01 14.76 -0.01
CA ALA A 6 4.75 15.87 -0.60
C ALA A 6 4.10 16.33 -1.92
N TYR A 7 3.79 15.39 -2.81
CA TYR A 7 3.13 15.69 -4.08
C TYR A 7 1.77 16.37 -3.89
N VAL A 8 1.01 15.96 -2.88
CA VAL A 8 -0.29 16.58 -2.58
C VAL A 8 -0.14 17.95 -1.93
N ALA A 9 0.88 18.15 -1.11
CA ALA A 9 1.20 19.49 -0.59
C ALA A 9 1.59 20.47 -1.72
N GLU A 10 2.22 19.98 -2.79
CA GLU A 10 2.58 20.79 -3.97
C GLU A 10 1.42 21.01 -4.95
N SER A 11 0.65 19.95 -5.24
CA SER A 11 -0.44 19.99 -6.22
C SER A 11 -1.78 20.48 -5.65
N GLY A 12 -1.95 20.43 -4.32
CA GLY A 12 -3.10 20.90 -3.56
C GLY A 12 -4.37 20.04 -3.67
N ILE A 13 -4.60 19.38 -4.81
CA ILE A 13 -5.88 18.72 -5.11
C ILE A 13 -5.75 17.35 -5.78
N TYR A 14 -4.53 16.86 -6.05
CA TYR A 14 -4.31 15.64 -6.83
C TYR A 14 -3.46 14.62 -6.12
N VAL A 15 -3.80 13.35 -6.32
CA VAL A 15 -3.01 12.18 -5.94
C VAL A 15 -2.37 11.60 -7.20
N GLY A 16 -1.04 11.60 -7.25
CA GLY A 16 -0.29 11.09 -8.41
C GLY A 16 -0.07 9.57 -8.44
N ASN A 17 0.21 9.04 -9.63
CA ASN A 17 0.76 7.70 -9.82
C ASN A 17 2.26 7.64 -9.45
N TRP A 18 2.91 6.47 -9.45
CA TRP A 18 4.32 6.33 -9.05
C TRP A 18 5.24 7.29 -9.79
N THR A 19 5.15 7.31 -11.12
CA THR A 19 5.99 8.18 -11.95
C THR A 19 5.73 9.67 -11.65
N THR A 20 4.48 10.04 -11.44
CA THR A 20 4.05 11.43 -11.18
C THR A 20 4.51 11.92 -9.81
N ILE A 21 4.52 11.06 -8.79
CA ILE A 21 5.08 11.39 -7.47
C ILE A 21 6.62 11.24 -7.41
N GLY A 22 7.27 11.00 -8.54
CA GLY A 22 8.73 10.84 -8.62
C GLY A 22 9.25 9.52 -8.03
N TYR A 23 8.40 8.51 -7.91
CA TYR A 23 8.77 7.18 -7.44
C TYR A 23 8.93 6.20 -8.61
N ASN A 24 10.09 5.56 -8.71
CA ASN A 24 10.30 4.46 -9.64
C ASN A 24 10.40 3.15 -8.86
N MET A 25 9.40 2.29 -8.99
CA MET A 25 9.37 1.02 -8.26
C MET A 25 10.41 0.06 -8.83
N PRO A 26 11.40 -0.40 -8.03
CA PRO A 26 12.41 -1.34 -8.52
C PRO A 26 11.77 -2.70 -8.81
N GLY A 27 12.33 -3.40 -9.81
CA GLY A 27 12.01 -4.80 -10.03
C GLY A 27 12.40 -5.66 -8.82
N SER A 28 11.65 -6.73 -8.58
CA SER A 28 11.93 -7.68 -7.50
C SER A 28 11.86 -9.12 -7.99
N ASN A 29 12.73 -9.96 -7.45
CA ASN A 29 12.73 -11.41 -7.70
C ASN A 29 11.66 -12.14 -6.87
N ASN A 30 11.19 -11.54 -5.78
CA ASN A 30 10.26 -12.16 -4.83
C ASN A 30 8.85 -11.59 -4.93
N PHE A 31 8.71 -10.36 -5.40
CA PHE A 31 7.43 -9.65 -5.51
C PHE A 31 7.23 -9.10 -6.92
N THR A 32 5.98 -9.06 -7.32
CA THR A 32 5.49 -8.23 -8.42
C THR A 32 4.79 -7.05 -7.79
N TYR A 33 5.25 -5.84 -8.09
CA TYR A 33 4.60 -4.62 -7.63
C TYR A 33 3.71 -4.07 -8.74
N ALA A 34 2.54 -3.56 -8.37
CA ALA A 34 1.70 -2.82 -9.31
C ALA A 34 1.18 -1.52 -8.71
N GLN A 35 1.22 -0.49 -9.57
CA GLN A 35 0.33 0.66 -9.49
C GLN A 35 -1.10 0.10 -9.43
N GLY A 36 -1.85 0.42 -8.38
CA GLY A 36 -3.23 -0.03 -8.23
C GLY A 36 -4.17 0.69 -9.21
N GLN A 37 -5.27 1.21 -8.71
CA GLN A 37 -6.31 1.84 -9.54
C GLN A 37 -5.97 3.27 -9.97
N THR A 38 -4.93 3.89 -9.40
CA THR A 38 -4.38 5.18 -9.83
C THR A 38 -3.51 5.02 -11.09
N THR A 39 -4.09 4.52 -12.18
CA THR A 39 -3.38 4.27 -13.45
C THR A 39 -3.24 5.53 -14.30
N ALA A 40 -4.14 6.51 -14.15
CA ALA A 40 -3.96 7.85 -14.67
C ALA A 40 -2.79 8.56 -13.98
N GLN A 41 -2.17 9.54 -14.63
CA GLN A 41 -1.10 10.38 -14.03
C GLN A 41 -1.51 10.92 -12.65
N THR A 42 -2.78 11.33 -12.52
CA THR A 42 -3.37 11.88 -11.31
C THR A 42 -4.83 11.48 -11.14
N VAL A 43 -5.30 11.43 -9.89
CA VAL A 43 -6.72 11.41 -9.52
C VAL A 43 -7.02 12.57 -8.57
N ALA A 44 -8.24 13.13 -8.63
CA ALA A 44 -8.65 14.18 -7.70
C ALA A 44 -8.74 13.64 -6.27
N LEU A 45 -8.27 14.41 -5.29
CA LEU A 45 -8.32 14.04 -3.87
C LEU A 45 -9.71 14.25 -3.28
N ALA A 46 -10.37 15.35 -3.64
CA ALA A 46 -11.70 15.67 -3.14
C ALA A 46 -12.72 14.60 -3.57
N GLY A 47 -13.42 14.01 -2.61
CA GLY A 47 -14.38 12.93 -2.83
C GLY A 47 -13.73 11.57 -3.15
N LEU A 48 -12.41 11.43 -3.01
CA LEU A 48 -11.72 10.16 -3.29
C LEU A 48 -12.10 9.12 -2.24
N SER A 49 -12.93 8.14 -2.65
CA SER A 49 -13.19 6.96 -1.85
C SER A 49 -11.98 6.02 -1.82
N ALA A 50 -11.97 5.07 -0.88
CA ALA A 50 -10.87 4.12 -0.74
C ALA A 50 -10.63 3.36 -2.04
N GLN A 51 -9.47 3.59 -2.65
CA GLN A 51 -9.00 2.90 -3.85
C GLN A 51 -7.64 2.28 -3.59
N THR A 52 -7.35 1.15 -4.23
CA THR A 52 -6.03 0.53 -4.12
C THR A 52 -5.01 1.44 -4.80
N GLY A 53 -4.09 2.02 -4.03
CA GLY A 53 -3.00 2.83 -4.57
C GLY A 53 -1.84 1.96 -5.04
N TRP A 54 -1.43 1.00 -4.21
CA TRP A 54 -0.26 0.16 -4.45
C TRP A 54 -0.49 -1.27 -4.03
N THR A 55 0.11 -2.20 -4.76
CA THR A 55 0.09 -3.62 -4.42
C THR A 55 1.47 -4.25 -4.51
N ALA A 56 1.68 -5.28 -3.71
CA ALA A 56 2.79 -6.21 -3.82
C ALA A 56 2.22 -7.64 -3.82
N THR A 57 2.59 -8.42 -4.81
CA THR A 57 2.16 -9.82 -4.97
C THR A 57 3.37 -10.72 -4.86
N ASN A 58 3.37 -11.68 -3.93
CA ASN A 58 4.49 -12.61 -3.79
C ASN A 58 4.50 -13.63 -4.94
N LYS A 59 5.68 -13.88 -5.52
CA LYS A 59 5.86 -14.85 -6.60
C LYS A 59 5.93 -16.29 -6.10
N ALA A 60 6.37 -16.47 -4.86
CA ALA A 60 6.49 -17.77 -4.20
C ALA A 60 5.80 -17.71 -2.83
N LYS A 61 5.44 -18.88 -2.30
CA LYS A 61 4.86 -19.02 -0.95
C LYS A 61 5.79 -18.35 0.09
N LEU A 62 5.23 -17.51 0.95
CA LEU A 62 5.95 -16.83 2.04
C LEU A 62 5.33 -17.25 3.37
N ASN A 63 5.98 -18.18 4.07
CA ASN A 63 5.45 -18.77 5.31
C ASN A 63 4.02 -19.28 5.11
N ASP A 64 3.05 -18.70 5.80
CA ASP A 64 1.64 -19.06 5.72
C ASP A 64 0.94 -18.48 4.47
N CYS A 65 1.53 -17.47 3.82
CA CYS A 65 0.99 -16.87 2.61
C CYS A 65 1.23 -17.74 1.39
N ALA A 66 0.14 -18.17 0.76
CA ALA A 66 0.21 -18.84 -0.53
C ALA A 66 0.94 -17.97 -1.57
N ALA A 67 1.47 -18.59 -2.63
CA ALA A 67 1.96 -17.82 -3.77
C ALA A 67 0.80 -16.99 -4.36
N ASN A 68 1.11 -15.80 -4.88
CA ASN A 68 0.16 -14.83 -5.43
C ASN A 68 -0.79 -14.18 -4.41
N SER A 69 -0.47 -14.26 -3.12
CA SER A 69 -1.09 -13.41 -2.09
C SER A 69 -0.76 -11.92 -2.34
N VAL A 70 -1.72 -11.03 -2.05
CA VAL A 70 -1.62 -9.60 -2.36
C VAL A 70 -1.62 -8.77 -1.09
N TRP A 71 -0.54 -8.03 -0.89
CA TRP A 71 -0.45 -6.91 0.05
C TRP A 71 -0.87 -5.66 -0.68
N GLN A 72 -1.66 -4.80 -0.03
CA GLN A 72 -2.12 -3.58 -0.65
C GLN A 72 -2.14 -2.40 0.33
N ILE A 73 -1.98 -1.22 -0.23
CA ILE A 73 -2.23 0.05 0.43
C ILE A 73 -3.37 0.72 -0.32
N THR A 74 -4.47 1.00 0.38
CA THR A 74 -5.54 1.85 -0.14
C THR A 74 -5.29 3.29 0.25
N ILE A 75 -5.71 4.19 -0.64
CA ILE A 75 -5.66 5.64 -0.49
C ILE A 75 -7.08 6.19 -0.58
N ALA A 76 -7.37 7.20 0.23
CA ALA A 76 -8.65 7.90 0.24
C ALA A 76 -8.42 9.36 0.64
N GLU A 77 -9.41 10.21 0.41
CA GLU A 77 -9.47 11.50 1.09
C GLU A 77 -9.45 11.28 2.60
N ALA A 78 -8.63 12.07 3.30
CA ALA A 78 -8.61 12.02 4.75
C ALA A 78 -9.95 12.51 5.31
N ASP A 79 -10.54 11.75 6.23
CA ASP A 79 -11.60 12.27 7.09
C ASP A 79 -11.09 13.43 7.97
N ASN A 80 -12.01 14.12 8.64
CA ASN A 80 -11.69 15.25 9.52
C ASN A 80 -10.67 14.89 10.63
N GLY A 81 -10.60 13.62 11.05
CA GLY A 81 -9.65 13.16 12.07
C GLY A 81 -8.23 12.96 11.54
N ASN A 82 -8.09 12.50 10.30
CA ASN A 82 -6.82 12.31 9.62
C ASN A 82 -6.27 13.62 9.04
N ALA A 83 -7.14 14.46 8.46
CA ALA A 83 -6.76 15.77 7.92
C ALA A 83 -6.18 16.69 9.00
N SER A 84 -6.72 16.62 10.23
CA SER A 84 -6.23 17.37 11.40
C SER A 84 -4.82 16.99 11.85
N LYS A 85 -4.25 15.88 11.35
CA LYS A 85 -2.88 15.43 11.63
C LYS A 85 -1.87 15.88 10.58
N GLY A 86 -2.30 16.72 9.63
CA GLY A 86 -1.44 17.37 8.65
C GLY A 86 -1.22 16.60 7.33
N SER A 87 -1.99 15.53 7.07
CA SER A 87 -2.06 14.92 5.73
C SER A 87 -3.51 14.88 5.24
N PRO A 88 -3.83 15.45 4.07
CA PRO A 88 -5.16 15.40 3.49
C PRO A 88 -5.47 14.03 2.84
N ILE A 89 -4.57 13.05 2.96
CA ILE A 89 -4.73 11.69 2.42
C ILE A 89 -4.73 10.67 3.57
N ALA A 90 -5.71 9.77 3.55
CA ALA A 90 -5.71 8.57 4.38
C ALA A 90 -5.04 7.40 3.64
N TYR A 91 -4.22 6.64 4.37
CA TYR A 91 -3.60 5.41 3.88
C TYR A 91 -3.99 4.25 4.77
N ASN A 92 -4.43 3.14 4.18
CA ASN A 92 -4.73 1.93 4.93
C ASN A 92 -4.00 0.74 4.31
N ALA A 93 -3.13 0.09 5.08
CA ALA A 93 -2.40 -1.09 4.64
C ALA A 93 -3.16 -2.35 5.06
N THR A 94 -3.35 -3.28 4.12
CA THR A 94 -3.97 -4.58 4.41
C THR A 94 -3.07 -5.71 3.95
N THR A 95 -2.99 -6.74 4.77
CA THR A 95 -2.30 -7.99 4.47
C THR A 95 -3.28 -9.02 3.93
N PRO A 96 -2.82 -9.96 3.08
CA PRO A 96 -3.66 -11.05 2.61
C PRO A 96 -4.09 -11.97 3.77
N ALA A 97 -5.22 -12.65 3.64
CA ALA A 97 -5.56 -13.73 4.56
C ALA A 97 -4.69 -14.96 4.23
N ALA A 98 -4.21 -15.69 5.24
CA ALA A 98 -3.61 -16.99 5.02
C ALA A 98 -4.69 -18.06 5.24
N GLY A 99 -5.23 -18.61 4.17
CA GLY A 99 -6.35 -19.56 4.26
C GLY A 99 -7.61 -18.93 4.87
N ASN A 100 -8.37 -19.72 5.63
CA ASN A 100 -9.70 -19.35 6.17
C ASN A 100 -9.64 -18.40 7.38
N ASN A 101 -8.47 -17.94 7.80
CA ASN A 101 -8.32 -16.99 8.91
C ASN A 101 -7.76 -15.67 8.37
N ALA A 102 -8.53 -14.60 8.51
CA ALA A 102 -8.09 -13.25 8.20
C ALA A 102 -6.98 -12.84 9.19
N GLY A 103 -5.73 -12.70 8.73
CA GLY A 103 -4.64 -12.11 9.53
C GLY A 103 -3.25 -12.76 9.41
N ASP A 104 -3.13 -13.96 8.87
CA ASP A 104 -1.90 -14.77 8.98
C ASP A 104 -0.76 -14.38 8.01
N CYS A 105 -0.97 -13.43 7.09
CA CYS A 105 0.12 -12.76 6.35
C CYS A 105 0.59 -11.45 6.98
N ALA A 106 0.17 -11.18 8.22
CA ALA A 106 0.78 -10.14 9.04
C ALA A 106 2.27 -10.44 9.24
N ALA A 107 3.07 -9.38 9.41
CA ALA A 107 4.49 -9.55 9.72
C ALA A 107 4.63 -10.35 11.02
N LEU A 108 5.07 -11.61 10.92
CA LEU A 108 5.43 -12.39 12.08
C LEU A 108 6.65 -11.73 12.72
N THR A 109 6.50 -11.16 13.91
CA THR A 109 7.65 -10.72 14.71
C THR A 109 8.57 -11.93 14.87
N PRO A 110 9.84 -11.86 14.41
CA PRO A 110 10.76 -12.97 14.57
C PRO A 110 10.87 -13.29 16.06
N ASN A 111 10.51 -14.51 16.45
CA ASN A 111 10.80 -15.01 17.78
C ASN A 111 11.83 -16.13 17.67
N PHE A 112 12.93 -15.97 18.40
CA PHE A 112 14.06 -16.89 18.38
C PHE A 112 13.70 -18.30 18.87
N THR A 113 12.56 -18.46 19.54
CA THR A 113 12.06 -19.75 20.01
C THR A 113 11.58 -20.66 18.87
N LYS A 114 11.34 -20.13 17.66
CA LYS A 114 10.90 -20.89 16.47
C LYS A 114 12.00 -21.11 15.42
N ILE A 115 13.21 -20.59 15.63
CA ILE A 115 14.35 -20.84 14.73
C ILE A 115 15.09 -22.09 15.21
N GLY A 116 15.21 -23.11 14.34
CA GLY A 116 16.05 -24.29 14.58
C GLY A 116 15.38 -25.50 15.24
N GLN A 117 14.04 -25.61 15.16
CA GLN A 117 13.30 -26.84 15.45
C GLN A 117 12.86 -27.52 14.17
#